data_AF-A0A373FLR4-F1
#
_entry.id   AF-A0A373FLR4-F1
#
_cell.length_a   1.000
_cell.length_b   1.000
_cell.length_c   1.000
_cell.angle_alpha   90.00
_cell.angle_beta   90.00
_cell.angle_gamma   90.00
#
_symmetry.space_group_name_H-M   'P 1'
#
loop_
_entity.id
_entity.type
_entity.pdbx_description
1 polymer ?
#
loop_
_entity_poly.entity_id
_entity_poly.type
_entity_poly.pdbx_seq_one_letter_code
_entity_poly.pdbx_strand_id
1 'polypeptide(L)'
;MTERRTGAFEGFDFEGFWDTGRSAQKYNEAAPSDEQIAAIEQELGFRLPDAWVELARMHNGGAVERSCYPMSEPTSWADDHIAITGIYAIGRSVRYSLFGEFGWTFMRDEWGYPSWGAGIADTPSGGHEMIMLDYRECGPQGEPSVVHVDQECDYDVTPVAPDFATFIRGLVTEDVYDNSEEVTAQALEKVRTGTLSPIIIRALQACRTELPDGEALLRKLAERLVQAKASFNLHSDPDSFLMYDAVFWLYSQIASARSFKDYFDRAEDQLDYERASHTLMLRISFVAQPYGFCTDGYAEGFVKDWWDKRLQQGELQLRDGHYRFTPAFASAVLEQLRGLKQP
;
A
#
# COMPACT_ATOMS: atom_id res chain seq x y z
N MET A 1 -5.31 45.21 18.03
CA MET A 1 -5.09 43.76 17.91
C MET A 1 -4.96 43.20 19.31
N THR A 2 -5.69 42.15 19.63
CA THR A 2 -5.50 41.38 20.86
C THR A 2 -4.12 40.72 20.80
N GLU A 3 -3.36 40.76 21.89
CA GLU A 3 -2.03 40.15 21.96
C GLU A 3 -2.13 38.64 21.70
N ARG A 4 -1.29 38.12 20.79
CA ARG A 4 -1.22 36.69 20.47
C ARG A 4 -0.35 35.98 21.50
N ARG A 5 -0.78 34.80 21.93
CA ARG A 5 0.03 33.91 22.76
C ARG A 5 1.12 33.26 21.90
N THR A 6 2.27 33.00 22.51
CA THR A 6 3.39 32.26 21.90
C THR A 6 3.89 31.19 22.86
N GLY A 7 4.75 30.28 22.38
CA GLY A 7 5.28 29.16 23.15
C GLY A 7 4.52 27.86 22.90
N ALA A 8 3.60 27.84 21.94
CA ALA A 8 2.85 26.64 21.57
C ALA A 8 3.75 25.52 21.02
N PHE A 9 4.98 25.86 20.57
CA PHE A 9 6.00 24.91 20.10
C PHE A 9 7.30 24.95 20.91
N GLU A 10 7.29 25.52 22.12
CA GLU A 10 8.47 25.49 22.97
C GLU A 10 8.87 24.03 23.27
N GLY A 11 10.16 23.74 23.07
CA GLY A 11 10.74 22.40 23.22
C GLY A 11 10.26 21.36 22.19
N PHE A 12 9.51 21.75 21.16
CA PHE A 12 9.12 20.83 20.08
C PHE A 12 10.25 20.70 19.05
N ASP A 13 10.55 19.46 18.65
CA ASP A 13 11.59 19.16 17.67
C ASP A 13 11.01 19.00 16.26
N PHE A 14 11.38 19.93 15.38
CA PHE A 14 11.01 19.95 13.97
C PHE A 14 12.02 19.22 13.07
N GLU A 15 13.08 18.60 13.61
CA GLU A 15 13.99 17.79 12.80
C GLU A 15 13.23 16.66 12.08
N GLY A 16 13.35 16.60 10.75
CA GLY A 16 12.59 15.64 9.93
C GLY A 16 11.08 15.87 9.89
N PHE A 17 10.58 17.05 10.25
CA PHE A 17 9.16 17.38 10.12
C PHE A 17 8.78 17.80 8.69
N TRP A 18 9.60 18.64 8.06
CA TRP A 18 9.29 19.27 6.77
C TRP A 18 9.92 18.51 5.60
N ASP A 19 9.15 18.34 4.52
CA ASP A 19 9.69 17.91 3.22
C ASP A 19 10.42 19.09 2.56
N THR A 20 11.70 18.88 2.26
CA THR A 20 12.58 19.89 1.63
C THR A 20 12.77 19.66 0.12
N GLY A 21 12.05 18.70 -0.45
CA GLY A 21 12.05 18.32 -1.84
C GLY A 21 11.28 19.27 -2.75
N ARG A 22 10.96 18.80 -3.96
CA ARG A 22 10.33 19.64 -5.00
C ARG A 22 8.93 20.12 -4.61
N SER A 23 8.23 19.41 -3.73
CA SER A 23 6.88 19.76 -3.29
C SER A 23 6.85 21.04 -2.43
N ALA A 24 7.92 21.31 -1.67
CA ALA A 24 8.04 22.46 -0.77
C ALA A 24 7.74 23.81 -1.45
N GLN A 25 8.12 23.97 -2.73
CA GLN A 25 7.92 25.20 -3.51
C GLN A 25 6.45 25.55 -3.74
N LYS A 26 5.52 24.59 -3.56
CA LYS A 26 4.08 24.81 -3.75
C LYS A 26 3.38 25.33 -2.50
N TYR A 27 4.03 25.20 -1.34
CA TYR A 27 3.45 25.49 -0.01
C TYR A 27 4.12 26.64 0.70
N ASN A 28 5.43 26.85 0.53
CA ASN A 28 6.18 27.78 1.37
C ASN A 28 6.00 29.24 0.93
N GLU A 29 5.61 30.10 1.87
CA GLU A 29 5.68 31.56 1.74
C GLU A 29 6.69 32.16 2.74
N ALA A 30 6.99 33.46 2.59
CA ALA A 30 7.70 34.19 3.63
C ALA A 30 6.87 34.26 4.91
N ALA A 31 7.54 34.41 6.06
CA ALA A 31 6.88 34.65 7.34
C ALA A 31 5.92 35.84 7.23
N PRO A 32 4.65 35.71 7.64
CA PRO A 32 3.65 36.75 7.43
C PRO A 32 3.81 37.88 8.45
N SER A 33 3.60 39.12 8.02
CA SER A 33 3.51 40.29 8.91
C SER A 33 2.16 40.35 9.62
N ASP A 34 2.06 41.17 10.66
CA ASP A 34 0.81 41.36 11.40
C ASP A 34 -0.31 41.94 10.52
N GLU A 35 0.04 42.84 9.59
CA GLU A 35 -0.90 43.38 8.61
C GLU A 35 -1.41 42.30 7.66
N GLN A 36 -0.52 41.39 7.20
CA GLN A 36 -0.90 40.28 6.34
C GLN A 36 -1.84 39.32 7.09
N ILE A 37 -1.50 38.96 8.32
CA ILE A 37 -2.34 38.09 9.16
C ILE A 37 -3.72 38.71 9.36
N ALA A 38 -3.80 39.99 9.71
CA ALA A 38 -5.10 40.65 9.90
C ALA A 38 -5.93 40.74 8.63
N ALA A 39 -5.30 40.96 7.46
CA ALA A 39 -6.01 40.94 6.19
C ALA A 39 -6.58 39.55 5.87
N ILE A 40 -5.79 38.49 6.09
CA ILE A 40 -6.21 37.09 5.92
C ILE A 40 -7.37 36.76 6.85
N GLU A 41 -7.28 37.09 8.14
CA GLU A 41 -8.37 36.84 9.12
C GLU A 41 -9.64 37.62 8.79
N GLN A 42 -9.51 38.87 8.35
CA GLN A 42 -10.65 39.69 7.93
C GLN A 42 -11.39 39.07 6.74
N GLU A 43 -10.65 38.58 5.74
CA GLU A 43 -11.22 37.93 4.56
C GLU A 43 -11.78 36.54 4.88
N LEU A 44 -11.11 35.80 5.77
CA LEU A 44 -11.51 34.47 6.21
C LEU A 44 -12.76 34.49 7.11
N GLY A 45 -12.95 35.58 7.86
CA GLY A 45 -14.02 35.71 8.85
C GLY A 45 -13.75 35.01 10.18
N PHE A 46 -12.57 34.40 10.32
CA PHE A 46 -12.12 33.66 11.49
C PHE A 46 -10.78 34.20 11.98
N ARG A 47 -10.62 34.26 13.30
CA ARG A 47 -9.31 34.47 13.91
C ARG A 47 -8.52 33.17 13.85
N LEU A 48 -7.35 33.19 13.22
CA LEU A 48 -6.46 32.03 13.15
C LEU A 48 -5.93 31.65 14.54
N PRO A 49 -5.74 30.34 14.83
CA PRO A 49 -5.10 29.86 16.04
C PRO A 49 -3.75 30.55 16.28
N ASP A 50 -3.47 30.88 17.52
CA ASP A 50 -2.19 31.53 17.87
C ASP A 50 -1.00 30.64 17.54
N ALA A 51 -1.14 29.33 17.74
CA ALA A 51 -0.16 28.34 17.36
C ALA A 51 0.09 28.33 15.84
N TRP A 52 -0.93 28.45 14.99
CA TRP A 52 -0.70 28.47 13.54
C TRP A 52 0.07 29.72 13.10
N VAL A 53 -0.23 30.88 13.70
CA VAL A 53 0.53 32.10 13.45
C VAL A 53 1.97 32.01 13.98
N GLU A 54 2.19 31.42 15.15
CA GLU A 54 3.52 31.13 15.68
C GLU A 54 4.31 30.22 14.74
N LEU A 55 3.70 29.12 14.28
CA LEU A 55 4.29 28.21 13.30
C LEU A 55 4.66 28.95 12.01
N ALA A 56 3.73 29.74 11.46
CA ALA A 56 3.94 30.45 10.20
C ALA A 56 5.04 31.51 10.28
N ARG A 57 5.28 32.09 11.46
CA ARG A 57 6.42 33.00 11.68
C ARG A 57 7.77 32.27 11.68
N MET A 58 7.80 30.99 12.02
CA MET A 58 8.99 30.14 11.94
C MET A 58 9.15 29.51 10.54
N HIS A 59 8.05 29.00 9.98
CA HIS A 59 7.96 28.33 8.69
C HIS A 59 6.53 28.42 8.14
N ASN A 60 6.28 29.29 7.15
CA ASN A 60 4.93 29.60 6.65
C ASN A 60 4.45 28.61 5.57
N GLY A 61 3.65 27.63 6.00
CA GLY A 61 3.21 26.51 5.16
C GLY A 61 4.34 25.50 4.94
N GLY A 62 4.03 24.37 4.32
CA GLY A 62 5.04 23.40 3.90
C GLY A 62 4.50 22.01 3.68
N ALA A 63 5.10 21.29 2.73
CA ALA A 63 4.95 19.84 2.65
C ALA A 63 5.63 19.20 3.87
N VAL A 64 5.11 18.06 4.34
CA VAL A 64 5.56 17.42 5.58
C VAL A 64 6.05 15.99 5.35
N GLU A 65 7.09 15.59 6.08
CA GLU A 65 7.55 14.20 6.19
C GLU A 65 6.85 13.47 7.35
N ARG A 66 6.52 14.22 8.42
CA ARG A 66 5.60 13.74 9.46
C ARG A 66 4.16 13.97 8.97
N SER A 67 3.72 13.11 8.07
CA SER A 67 2.47 13.25 7.31
C SER A 67 1.26 12.60 7.98
N CYS A 68 1.43 11.73 8.98
CA CYS A 68 0.33 10.96 9.55
C CYS A 68 -0.05 11.43 10.96
N TYR A 69 -1.35 11.45 11.27
CA TYR A 69 -1.85 11.70 12.63
C TYR A 69 -2.58 10.45 13.15
N PRO A 70 -2.15 9.86 14.28
CA PRO A 70 -2.82 8.70 14.87
C PRO A 70 -4.26 9.01 15.29
N MET A 71 -5.18 8.11 14.97
CA MET A 71 -6.61 8.22 15.26
C MET A 71 -7.09 7.00 16.05
N SER A 72 -8.04 7.21 16.95
CA SER A 72 -8.75 6.13 17.65
C SER A 72 -10.07 5.74 16.99
N GLU A 73 -10.57 6.58 16.08
CA GLU A 73 -11.79 6.37 15.30
C GLU A 73 -11.38 6.22 13.83
N PRO A 74 -11.92 5.22 13.11
CA PRO A 74 -11.57 4.98 11.72
C PRO A 74 -12.17 6.06 10.82
N THR A 75 -11.47 6.39 9.73
CA THR A 75 -12.04 7.16 8.61
C THR A 75 -12.40 6.22 7.46
N SER A 76 -12.92 6.77 6.36
CA SER A 76 -13.13 6.03 5.12
C SER A 76 -11.82 5.56 4.47
N TRP A 77 -10.70 6.20 4.80
CA TRP A 77 -9.39 5.93 4.22
C TRP A 77 -8.53 4.94 5.03
N ALA A 78 -8.48 5.09 6.36
CA ALA A 78 -7.71 4.18 7.23
C ALA A 78 -8.36 3.99 8.61
N ASP A 79 -8.05 2.85 9.23
CA ASP A 79 -8.68 2.44 10.49
C ASP A 79 -8.11 3.16 11.73
N ASP A 80 -6.86 3.63 11.66
CA ASP A 80 -6.07 4.05 12.82
C ASP A 80 -5.29 5.35 12.64
N HIS A 81 -5.43 6.03 11.50
CA HIS A 81 -4.78 7.33 11.26
C HIS A 81 -5.42 8.11 10.11
N ILE A 82 -5.06 9.39 10.01
CA ILE A 82 -5.25 10.22 8.81
C ILE A 82 -3.89 10.66 8.27
N ALA A 83 -3.85 11.10 7.00
CA ALA A 83 -2.65 11.63 6.38
C ALA A 83 -2.85 13.03 5.79
N ILE A 84 -1.81 13.85 5.86
CA ILE A 84 -1.69 15.15 5.19
C ILE A 84 -0.50 15.16 4.25
N THR A 85 -0.59 15.93 3.18
CA THR A 85 0.54 16.16 2.25
C THR A 85 1.33 17.40 2.66
N GLY A 86 0.63 18.45 3.09
CA GLY A 86 1.25 19.69 3.54
C GLY A 86 0.29 20.61 4.26
N ILE A 87 0.86 21.54 5.01
CA ILE A 87 0.16 22.57 5.76
C ILE A 87 0.08 23.81 4.88
N TYR A 88 -1.09 24.43 4.81
CA TYR A 88 -1.30 25.63 4.04
C TYR A 88 -0.50 26.81 4.60
N ALA A 89 0.07 27.61 3.70
CA ALA A 89 0.63 28.90 4.09
C ALA A 89 -0.47 29.90 4.45
N ILE A 90 -0.21 30.68 5.48
CA ILE A 90 -0.96 31.90 5.76
C ILE A 90 -0.54 32.93 4.71
N GLY A 91 -1.31 33.02 3.64
CA GLY A 91 -0.95 33.80 2.48
C GLY A 91 -1.87 33.59 1.29
N ARG A 92 -1.37 33.96 0.11
CA ARG A 92 -2.14 34.07 -1.14
C ARG A 92 -1.30 33.77 -2.39
N SER A 93 0.01 33.59 -2.23
CA SER A 93 0.97 33.74 -3.33
C SER A 93 1.33 32.41 -3.98
N VAL A 94 1.34 31.33 -3.20
CA VAL A 94 1.66 29.99 -3.68
C VAL A 94 0.39 29.15 -3.84
N ARG A 95 0.55 27.98 -4.46
CA ARG A 95 -0.55 27.11 -4.85
C ARG A 95 -1.42 26.69 -3.67
N TYR A 96 -0.78 26.33 -2.56
CA TYR A 96 -1.43 25.82 -1.33
C TYR A 96 -1.35 26.83 -0.18
N SER A 97 -1.52 28.12 -0.48
CA SER A 97 -1.83 29.11 0.56
C SER A 97 -3.32 29.10 0.87
N LEU A 98 -3.72 29.63 2.03
CA LEU A 98 -5.14 29.80 2.39
C LEU A 98 -5.98 30.42 1.27
N PHE A 99 -5.46 31.45 0.59
CA PHE A 99 -6.09 32.11 -0.56
C PHE A 99 -5.35 31.84 -1.89
N GLY A 100 -4.62 30.73 -1.98
CA GLY A 100 -3.94 30.27 -3.18
C GLY A 100 -4.88 29.58 -4.19
N GLU A 101 -4.32 29.15 -5.32
CA GLU A 101 -5.06 28.47 -6.41
C GLU A 101 -5.85 27.24 -5.93
N PHE A 102 -5.27 26.44 -5.04
CA PHE A 102 -5.90 25.27 -4.42
C PHE A 102 -5.99 25.44 -2.89
N GLY A 103 -6.18 26.68 -2.45
CA GLY A 103 -6.35 27.03 -1.05
C GLY A 103 -7.74 26.74 -0.48
N TRP A 104 -7.97 27.20 0.75
CA TRP A 104 -9.24 27.05 1.44
C TRP A 104 -10.41 27.66 0.66
N THR A 105 -10.24 28.84 0.05
CA THR A 105 -11.33 29.47 -0.72
C THR A 105 -11.77 28.63 -1.91
N PHE A 106 -10.83 28.01 -2.62
CA PHE A 106 -11.15 27.10 -3.73
C PHE A 106 -11.93 25.88 -3.21
N MET A 107 -11.48 25.28 -2.11
CA MET A 107 -12.15 24.10 -1.55
C MET A 107 -13.56 24.41 -1.03
N ARG A 108 -13.75 25.58 -0.40
CA ARG A 108 -15.08 26.03 0.02
C ARG A 108 -16.00 26.33 -1.16
N ASP A 109 -15.52 27.13 -2.13
CA ASP A 109 -16.39 27.72 -3.15
C ASP A 109 -16.65 26.75 -4.32
N GLU A 110 -15.64 25.98 -4.73
CA GLU A 110 -15.73 25.05 -5.86
C GLU A 110 -16.03 23.60 -5.43
N TRP A 111 -15.49 23.18 -4.28
CA TRP A 111 -15.70 21.81 -3.75
C TRP A 111 -16.78 21.73 -2.66
N GLY A 112 -17.39 22.85 -2.28
CA GLY A 112 -18.53 22.90 -1.37
C GLY A 112 -18.22 22.59 0.09
N TYR A 113 -16.95 22.66 0.50
CA TYR A 113 -16.59 22.40 1.90
C TYR A 113 -17.29 23.37 2.87
N PRO A 114 -17.60 22.92 4.11
CA PRO A 114 -18.45 23.69 5.00
C PRO A 114 -17.87 25.05 5.44
N SER A 115 -18.69 26.10 5.44
CA SER A 115 -18.25 27.47 5.74
C SER A 115 -18.09 27.81 7.23
N TRP A 116 -18.35 26.85 8.13
CA TRP A 116 -18.17 27.03 9.58
C TRP A 116 -16.70 26.93 10.02
N GLY A 117 -15.80 26.61 9.10
CA GLY A 117 -14.39 26.34 9.38
C GLY A 117 -13.42 26.92 8.35
N ALA A 118 -12.17 26.51 8.48
CA ALA A 118 -11.11 26.80 7.51
C ALA A 118 -10.19 25.59 7.32
N GLY A 119 -9.91 25.22 6.08
CA GLY A 119 -8.93 24.19 5.74
C GLY A 119 -7.51 24.61 6.11
N ILE A 120 -6.75 23.69 6.72
CA ILE A 120 -5.37 23.94 7.17
C ILE A 120 -4.33 23.08 6.46
N ALA A 121 -4.74 21.95 5.91
CA ALA A 121 -3.86 21.02 5.23
C ALA A 121 -4.63 20.25 4.17
N ASP A 122 -3.96 19.94 3.06
CA ASP A 122 -4.46 18.99 2.08
C ASP A 122 -4.05 17.56 2.43
N THR A 123 -4.80 16.60 1.93
CA THR A 123 -4.59 15.17 2.14
C THR A 123 -4.13 14.50 0.83
N PRO A 124 -3.59 13.27 0.87
CA PRO A 124 -3.25 12.50 -0.33
C PRO A 124 -4.43 12.25 -1.28
N SER A 125 -5.67 12.41 -0.80
CA SER A 125 -6.90 12.24 -1.60
C SER A 125 -7.05 13.26 -2.73
N GLY A 126 -6.29 14.37 -2.71
CA GLY A 126 -6.39 15.41 -3.74
C GLY A 126 -7.62 16.31 -3.62
N GLY A 127 -8.22 16.41 -2.42
CA GLY A 127 -9.32 17.32 -2.11
C GLY A 127 -10.64 16.62 -1.72
N HIS A 128 -10.72 15.30 -1.85
CA HIS A 128 -11.89 14.52 -1.39
C HIS A 128 -11.98 14.44 0.13
N GLU A 129 -10.85 14.60 0.82
CA GLU A 129 -10.77 14.73 2.27
C GLU A 129 -9.95 15.97 2.65
N MET A 130 -10.33 16.65 3.73
CA MET A 130 -9.61 17.82 4.22
C MET A 130 -9.47 17.84 5.74
N ILE A 131 -8.38 18.45 6.20
CA ILE A 131 -8.20 18.80 7.61
C ILE A 131 -8.60 20.26 7.80
N MET A 132 -9.53 20.51 8.73
CA MET A 132 -10.17 21.80 8.95
C MET A 132 -10.12 22.22 10.41
N LEU A 133 -10.12 23.53 10.64
CA LEU A 133 -10.42 24.14 11.93
C LEU A 133 -11.93 24.23 12.10
N ASP A 134 -12.43 23.75 13.24
CA ASP A 134 -13.84 23.78 13.60
C ASP A 134 -14.16 24.88 14.61
N TYR A 135 -14.84 25.93 14.13
CA TYR A 135 -15.27 27.07 14.94
C TYR A 135 -16.72 26.97 15.41
N ARG A 136 -17.44 25.86 15.17
CA ARG A 136 -18.87 25.73 15.51
C ARG A 136 -19.14 25.96 17.00
N GLU A 137 -18.26 25.46 17.87
CA GLU A 137 -18.42 25.57 19.33
C GLU A 137 -17.79 26.85 19.91
N CYS A 138 -16.57 27.20 19.48
CA CYS A 138 -15.80 28.30 20.07
C CYS A 138 -16.13 29.68 19.45
N GLY A 139 -16.83 29.69 18.31
CA GLY A 139 -17.16 30.89 17.55
C GLY A 139 -15.94 31.50 16.86
N PRO A 140 -16.14 32.53 16.01
CA PRO A 140 -15.12 32.96 15.05
C PRO A 140 -13.88 33.65 15.64
N GLN A 141 -13.84 33.83 16.95
CA GLN A 141 -12.74 34.47 17.68
C GLN A 141 -12.14 33.55 18.76
N GLY A 142 -12.66 32.32 18.90
CA GLY A 142 -12.19 31.33 19.86
C GLY A 142 -11.00 30.51 19.34
N GLU A 143 -10.54 29.58 20.17
CA GLU A 143 -9.56 28.56 19.77
C GLU A 143 -10.35 27.36 19.18
N PRO A 144 -10.25 27.09 17.87
CA PRO A 144 -10.96 25.98 17.22
C PRO A 144 -10.28 24.63 17.48
N SER A 145 -11.07 23.57 17.45
CA SER A 145 -10.54 22.21 17.33
C SER A 145 -10.14 21.90 15.88
N VAL A 146 -9.44 20.79 15.69
CA VAL A 146 -9.08 20.27 14.35
C VAL A 146 -9.93 19.04 14.05
N VAL A 147 -10.49 19.00 12.85
CA VAL A 147 -11.35 17.92 12.38
C VAL A 147 -10.94 17.46 10.98
N HIS A 148 -11.24 16.22 10.66
CA HIS A 148 -11.22 15.67 9.32
C HIS A 148 -12.63 15.77 8.74
N VAL A 149 -12.73 16.09 7.45
CA VAL A 149 -13.99 16.19 6.72
C VAL A 149 -13.90 15.39 5.43
N ASP A 150 -14.83 14.45 5.24
CA ASP A 150 -14.91 13.57 4.06
C ASP A 150 -16.02 14.04 3.11
N GLN A 151 -15.62 14.59 1.97
CA GLN A 151 -16.55 15.10 0.96
C GLN A 151 -17.38 14.00 0.29
N GLU A 152 -16.84 12.78 0.16
CA GLU A 152 -17.53 11.66 -0.46
C GLU A 152 -18.57 11.03 0.49
N CYS A 153 -18.43 11.27 1.79
CA CYS A 153 -19.35 10.86 2.84
C CYS A 153 -20.25 12.00 3.33
N ASP A 154 -20.80 12.82 2.43
CA ASP A 154 -21.70 13.96 2.76
C ASP A 154 -21.09 14.97 3.75
N TYR A 155 -19.78 15.21 3.62
CA TYR A 155 -19.01 16.09 4.51
C TYR A 155 -19.06 15.63 5.98
N ASP A 156 -19.04 14.31 6.22
CA ASP A 156 -18.96 13.74 7.56
C ASP A 156 -17.73 14.27 8.30
N VAL A 157 -17.88 14.53 9.60
CA VAL A 157 -16.89 15.26 10.40
C VAL A 157 -16.37 14.37 11.51
N THR A 158 -15.08 14.05 11.45
CA THR A 158 -14.39 13.25 12.47
C THR A 158 -13.47 14.14 13.31
N PRO A 159 -13.59 14.15 14.66
CA PRO A 159 -12.67 14.89 15.52
C PRO A 159 -11.23 14.37 15.42
N VAL A 160 -10.25 15.26 15.28
CA VAL A 160 -8.83 14.89 15.16
C VAL A 160 -8.03 15.33 16.38
N ALA A 161 -8.07 16.63 16.71
CA ALA A 161 -7.30 17.17 17.82
C ALA A 161 -8.04 18.34 18.51
N PRO A 162 -7.81 18.58 19.81
CA PRO A 162 -8.48 19.66 20.53
C PRO A 162 -8.07 21.06 20.07
N ASP A 163 -6.89 21.21 19.45
CA ASP A 163 -6.36 22.47 18.93
C ASP A 163 -5.27 22.23 17.87
N PHE A 164 -4.88 23.30 17.17
CA PHE A 164 -3.87 23.24 16.11
C PHE A 164 -2.49 22.79 16.62
N ALA A 165 -2.08 23.23 17.82
CA ALA A 165 -0.78 22.87 18.37
C ALA A 165 -0.70 21.36 18.65
N THR A 166 -1.75 20.79 19.22
CA THR A 166 -1.87 19.36 19.51
C THR A 166 -1.88 18.55 18.22
N PHE A 167 -2.55 19.02 17.17
CA PHE A 167 -2.50 18.40 15.85
C PHE A 167 -1.06 18.34 15.31
N ILE A 168 -0.37 19.48 15.22
CA ILE A 168 1.01 19.54 14.68
C ILE A 168 1.98 18.71 15.52
N ARG A 169 1.85 18.71 16.85
CA ARG A 169 2.74 17.94 17.74
C ARG A 169 2.49 16.43 17.66
N GLY A 170 1.30 16.01 17.26
CA GLY A 170 0.94 14.58 17.14
C GLY A 170 1.26 13.97 15.78
N LEU A 171 1.70 14.76 14.80
CA LEU A 171 2.11 14.25 13.50
C LEU A 171 3.37 13.38 13.61
N VAL A 172 3.32 12.21 12.97
CA VAL A 172 4.39 11.21 12.88
C VAL A 172 4.69 10.87 11.43
N THR A 173 5.82 10.23 11.16
CA THR A 173 6.17 9.74 9.83
C THR A 173 5.27 8.56 9.44
N GLU A 174 5.03 8.40 8.14
CA GLU A 174 4.28 7.25 7.60
C GLU A 174 4.91 5.90 7.99
N ASP A 175 6.24 5.85 8.19
CA ASP A 175 6.98 4.67 8.66
C ASP A 175 6.42 4.04 9.95
N VAL A 176 5.71 4.81 10.80
CA VAL A 176 5.03 4.26 11.99
C VAL A 176 3.97 3.22 11.60
N TYR A 177 3.39 3.37 10.41
CA TYR A 177 2.37 2.49 9.83
C TYR A 177 2.95 1.57 8.74
N ASP A 178 4.27 1.58 8.50
CA ASP A 178 4.92 0.63 7.59
C ASP A 178 4.91 -0.77 8.20
N ASN A 179 3.96 -1.58 7.75
CA ASN A 179 3.82 -2.98 8.15
C ASN A 179 4.55 -3.95 7.20
N SER A 180 5.43 -3.46 6.32
CA SER A 180 6.10 -4.28 5.31
C SER A 180 6.93 -5.43 5.90
N GLU A 181 7.56 -5.23 7.06
CA GLU A 181 8.27 -6.30 7.79
C GLU A 181 7.30 -7.38 8.28
N GLU A 182 6.16 -6.99 8.83
CA GLU A 182 5.14 -7.93 9.31
C GLU A 182 4.53 -8.71 8.13
N VAL A 183 4.16 -8.02 7.04
CA VAL A 183 3.65 -8.64 5.81
C VAL A 183 4.67 -9.63 5.24
N THR A 184 5.95 -9.26 5.21
CA THR A 184 7.02 -10.16 4.76
C THR A 184 7.17 -11.37 5.68
N ALA A 185 7.10 -11.18 6.99
CA ALA A 185 7.18 -12.26 7.97
C ALA A 185 5.98 -13.22 7.85
N GLN A 186 4.77 -12.70 7.65
CA GLN A 186 3.57 -13.50 7.39
C GLN A 186 3.69 -14.29 6.07
N ALA A 187 4.21 -13.66 5.01
CA ALA A 187 4.46 -14.35 3.73
C ALA A 187 5.53 -15.46 3.87
N LEU A 188 6.59 -15.24 4.66
CA LEU A 188 7.60 -16.25 4.98
C LEU A 188 7.00 -17.42 5.75
N GLU A 189 6.21 -17.14 6.78
CA GLU A 189 5.53 -18.19 7.56
C GLU A 189 4.61 -19.02 6.66
N LYS A 190 3.81 -18.33 5.82
CA LYS A 190 2.92 -18.97 4.86
C LYS A 190 3.64 -19.95 3.93
N VAL A 191 4.80 -19.59 3.38
CA VAL A 191 5.55 -20.50 2.49
C VAL A 191 6.31 -21.59 3.25
N ARG A 192 6.68 -21.35 4.52
CA ARG A 192 7.38 -22.33 5.36
C ARG A 192 6.47 -23.42 5.90
N THR A 193 5.29 -23.05 6.39
CA THR A 193 4.43 -23.96 7.17
C THR A 193 3.05 -24.16 6.56
N GLY A 194 2.64 -23.29 5.61
CA GLY A 194 1.36 -23.40 4.92
C GLY A 194 1.18 -24.79 4.30
N THR A 195 -0.02 -25.35 4.46
CA THR A 195 -0.37 -26.66 3.92
C THR A 195 -0.27 -26.63 2.38
N LEU A 196 0.35 -27.65 1.80
CA LEU A 196 0.40 -27.78 0.34
C LEU A 196 -0.98 -28.16 -0.20
N SER A 197 -1.26 -27.78 -1.46
CA SER A 197 -2.48 -28.23 -2.12
C SER A 197 -2.51 -29.77 -2.23
N PRO A 198 -3.69 -30.42 -2.17
CA PRO A 198 -3.78 -31.86 -2.33
C PRO A 198 -3.18 -32.39 -3.65
N ILE A 199 -3.17 -31.55 -4.70
CA ILE A 199 -2.53 -31.89 -5.99
C ILE A 199 -1.01 -31.94 -5.85
N ILE A 200 -0.38 -30.94 -5.21
CA ILE A 200 1.08 -30.95 -4.98
C ILE A 200 1.47 -32.13 -4.08
N ILE A 201 0.69 -32.43 -3.04
CA ILE A 201 0.95 -33.58 -2.16
C ILE A 201 0.97 -34.88 -2.96
N ARG A 202 -0.05 -35.11 -3.82
CA ARG A 202 -0.11 -36.30 -4.69
C ARG A 202 1.07 -36.35 -5.66
N ALA A 203 1.44 -35.21 -6.25
CA ALA A 203 2.58 -35.14 -7.17
C ALA A 203 3.91 -35.49 -6.49
N LEU A 204 4.17 -34.92 -5.31
CA LEU A 204 5.38 -35.22 -4.52
C LEU A 204 5.44 -36.69 -4.09
N GLN A 205 4.30 -37.30 -3.75
CA GLN A 205 4.23 -38.73 -3.46
C GLN A 205 4.56 -39.58 -4.69
N ALA A 206 4.07 -39.20 -5.87
CA ALA A 206 4.31 -39.91 -7.12
C ALA A 206 5.79 -39.89 -7.56
N CYS A 207 6.52 -38.83 -7.25
CA CYS A 207 7.93 -38.67 -7.63
C CYS A 207 8.92 -38.74 -6.45
N ARG A 208 8.53 -39.37 -5.33
CA ARG A 208 9.35 -39.44 -4.11
C ARG A 208 10.74 -40.06 -4.31
N THR A 209 10.91 -40.87 -5.35
CA THR A 209 12.19 -41.50 -5.70
C THR A 209 13.10 -40.55 -6.47
N GLU A 210 12.54 -39.76 -7.38
CA GLU A 210 13.24 -38.82 -8.23
C GLU A 210 13.57 -37.52 -7.48
N LEU A 211 12.68 -37.10 -6.58
CA LEU A 211 12.78 -35.86 -5.81
C LEU A 211 12.37 -36.09 -4.33
N PRO A 212 13.20 -36.82 -3.54
CA PRO A 212 12.86 -37.20 -2.16
C PRO A 212 12.61 -36.01 -1.23
N ASP A 213 13.28 -34.88 -1.46
CA ASP A 213 13.14 -33.66 -0.65
C ASP A 213 12.30 -32.58 -1.37
N GLY A 214 11.38 -33.00 -2.26
CA GLY A 214 10.67 -32.07 -3.14
C GLY A 214 9.90 -30.97 -2.42
N GLU A 215 9.23 -31.30 -1.32
CA GLU A 215 8.55 -30.28 -0.49
C GLU A 215 9.53 -29.24 0.05
N ALA A 216 10.62 -29.69 0.68
CA ALA A 216 11.62 -28.79 1.24
C ALA A 216 12.25 -27.87 0.17
N LEU A 217 12.46 -28.39 -1.03
CA LEU A 217 12.99 -27.63 -2.16
C LEU A 217 12.00 -26.58 -2.70
N LEU A 218 10.71 -26.94 -2.84
CA LEU A 218 9.66 -25.98 -3.22
C LEU A 218 9.55 -24.85 -2.21
N ARG A 219 9.54 -25.19 -0.91
CA ARG A 219 9.47 -24.21 0.17
C ARG A 219 10.68 -23.28 0.16
N LYS A 220 11.88 -23.82 -0.03
CA LYS A 220 13.11 -23.00 -0.13
C LYS A 220 13.09 -22.05 -1.32
N LEU A 221 12.56 -22.48 -2.47
CA LEU A 221 12.38 -21.59 -3.62
C LEU A 221 11.36 -20.48 -3.32
N ALA A 222 10.25 -20.82 -2.68
CA ALA A 222 9.24 -19.84 -2.27
C ALA A 222 9.77 -18.86 -1.22
N GLU A 223 10.59 -19.30 -0.26
CA GLU A 223 11.26 -18.41 0.68
C GLU A 223 12.18 -17.42 -0.03
N ARG A 224 12.96 -17.87 -1.03
CA ARG A 224 13.83 -16.99 -1.83
C ARG A 224 13.01 -15.94 -2.59
N LEU A 225 11.86 -16.34 -3.13
CA LEU A 225 10.92 -15.43 -3.79
C LEU A 225 10.37 -14.37 -2.81
N VAL A 226 9.95 -14.78 -1.61
CA VAL A 226 9.45 -13.85 -0.58
C VAL A 226 10.57 -12.90 -0.12
N GLN A 227 11.77 -13.39 0.13
CA GLN A 227 12.92 -12.55 0.52
C GLN A 227 13.26 -11.51 -0.56
N ALA A 228 13.11 -11.87 -1.84
CA ALA A 228 13.40 -10.96 -2.95
C ALA A 228 12.29 -9.94 -3.23
N LYS A 229 11.05 -10.20 -2.81
CA LYS A 229 9.85 -9.46 -3.26
C LYS A 229 8.89 -9.05 -2.15
N ALA A 230 9.25 -9.27 -0.88
CA ALA A 230 8.39 -9.14 0.29
C ALA A 230 7.09 -9.97 0.25
N SER A 231 6.90 -10.83 -0.76
CA SER A 231 5.64 -11.54 -1.01
C SER A 231 5.84 -12.79 -1.86
N PHE A 232 4.93 -13.76 -1.77
CA PHE A 232 4.97 -14.99 -2.56
C PHE A 232 4.26 -14.81 -3.92
N ASN A 233 4.78 -13.91 -4.75
CA ASN A 233 4.24 -13.60 -6.07
C ASN A 233 5.17 -14.08 -7.20
N LEU A 234 4.55 -14.65 -8.24
CA LEU A 234 5.25 -15.20 -9.40
C LEU A 234 5.12 -14.27 -10.61
N HIS A 235 6.24 -13.84 -11.18
CA HIS A 235 6.35 -12.91 -12.31
C HIS A 235 7.27 -13.50 -13.40
N SER A 236 8.01 -12.66 -14.14
CA SER A 236 8.91 -13.05 -15.23
C SER A 236 10.41 -13.14 -14.85
N ASP A 237 10.72 -13.11 -13.56
CA ASP A 237 12.08 -13.27 -13.04
C ASP A 237 12.51 -14.76 -12.98
N PRO A 238 13.84 -15.03 -12.87
CA PRO A 238 14.37 -16.39 -12.91
C PRO A 238 13.76 -17.35 -11.88
N ASP A 239 13.51 -16.89 -10.66
CA ASP A 239 12.97 -17.74 -9.59
C ASP A 239 11.49 -18.05 -9.79
N SER A 240 10.72 -17.08 -10.31
CA SER A 240 9.34 -17.32 -10.70
C SER A 240 9.26 -18.35 -11.81
N PHE A 241 10.16 -18.27 -12.80
CA PHE A 241 10.22 -19.23 -13.89
C PHE A 241 10.62 -20.62 -13.41
N LEU A 242 11.58 -20.72 -12.48
CA LEU A 242 11.92 -21.99 -11.85
C LEU A 242 10.74 -22.55 -11.04
N MET A 243 9.94 -21.70 -10.38
CA MET A 243 8.74 -22.15 -9.68
C MET A 243 7.69 -22.69 -10.66
N TYR A 244 7.45 -22.00 -11.79
CA TYR A 244 6.58 -22.51 -12.84
C TYR A 244 7.08 -23.83 -13.42
N ASP A 245 8.39 -23.96 -13.63
CA ASP A 245 9.00 -25.20 -14.11
C ASP A 245 8.80 -26.34 -13.11
N ALA A 246 9.05 -26.10 -11.82
CA ALA A 246 8.87 -27.08 -10.76
C ALA A 246 7.41 -27.55 -10.66
N VAL A 247 6.47 -26.61 -10.71
CA VAL A 247 5.04 -26.89 -10.61
C VAL A 247 4.53 -27.66 -11.83
N PHE A 248 4.96 -27.30 -13.04
CA PHE A 248 4.61 -28.05 -14.24
C PHE A 248 5.25 -29.44 -14.24
N TRP A 249 6.50 -29.56 -13.79
CA TRP A 249 7.15 -30.86 -13.65
C TRP A 249 6.40 -31.76 -12.67
N LEU A 250 5.97 -31.24 -11.51
CA LEU A 250 5.15 -31.95 -10.54
C LEU A 250 3.78 -32.34 -11.11
N TYR A 251 3.11 -31.40 -11.78
CA TYR A 251 1.85 -31.66 -12.50
C TYR A 251 2.02 -32.86 -13.44
N SER A 252 3.13 -32.93 -14.17
CA SER A 252 3.39 -34.00 -15.15
C SER A 252 3.59 -35.40 -14.54
N GLN A 253 3.76 -35.50 -13.21
CA GLN A 253 3.88 -36.79 -12.50
C GLN A 253 2.51 -37.46 -12.30
N ILE A 254 1.44 -36.68 -12.34
CA ILE A 254 0.07 -37.15 -12.02
C ILE A 254 -0.95 -36.82 -13.12
N ALA A 255 -0.60 -35.96 -14.06
CA ALA A 255 -1.49 -35.50 -15.12
C ALA A 255 -0.71 -35.21 -16.41
N SER A 256 -1.42 -34.90 -17.50
CA SER A 256 -0.82 -34.52 -18.78
C SER A 256 -1.68 -33.45 -19.43
N ALA A 257 -1.06 -32.35 -19.85
CA ALA A 257 -1.78 -31.18 -20.37
C ALA A 257 -1.97 -31.30 -21.88
N ARG A 258 -3.20 -31.17 -22.39
CA ARG A 258 -3.50 -31.14 -23.84
C ARG A 258 -3.36 -29.75 -24.44
N SER A 259 -3.44 -28.71 -23.60
CA SER A 259 -3.27 -27.31 -23.97
C SER A 259 -2.84 -26.48 -22.76
N PHE A 260 -2.47 -25.22 -22.99
CA PHE A 260 -2.22 -24.27 -21.90
C PHE A 260 -3.44 -24.17 -20.97
N LYS A 261 -4.65 -24.03 -21.51
CA LYS A 261 -5.88 -23.95 -20.71
C LYS A 261 -6.16 -25.24 -19.92
N ASP A 262 -5.91 -26.41 -20.50
CA ASP A 262 -6.06 -27.69 -19.79
C ASP A 262 -5.11 -27.81 -18.59
N TYR A 263 -3.91 -27.23 -18.68
CA TYR A 263 -2.99 -27.11 -17.55
C TYR A 263 -3.40 -26.00 -16.58
N PHE A 264 -3.79 -24.84 -17.09
CA PHE A 264 -3.92 -23.63 -16.31
C PHE A 264 -5.25 -23.53 -15.56
N ASP A 265 -6.36 -23.82 -16.27
CA ASP A 265 -7.72 -23.59 -15.78
C ASP A 265 -8.18 -24.73 -14.86
N ARG A 266 -8.92 -24.35 -13.82
CA ARG A 266 -9.83 -25.28 -13.14
C ARG A 266 -11.02 -25.56 -14.07
N ALA A 267 -11.54 -26.79 -14.07
CA ALA A 267 -12.83 -27.04 -14.70
C ALA A 267 -13.96 -26.22 -14.02
N GLU A 268 -14.94 -25.79 -14.81
CA GLU A 268 -16.00 -24.87 -14.35
C GLU A 268 -16.85 -25.49 -13.23
N ASP A 269 -17.11 -26.79 -13.31
CA ASP A 269 -17.93 -27.59 -12.40
C ASP A 269 -17.12 -28.30 -11.30
N GLN A 270 -15.78 -28.18 -11.31
CA GLN A 270 -14.92 -28.84 -10.34
C GLN A 270 -14.91 -28.11 -9.00
N LEU A 271 -15.28 -28.84 -7.95
CA LEU A 271 -15.35 -28.36 -6.55
C LEU A 271 -14.39 -29.10 -5.61
N ASP A 272 -13.47 -29.87 -6.18
CA ASP A 272 -12.48 -30.69 -5.48
C ASP A 272 -11.10 -30.57 -6.13
N TYR A 273 -10.13 -31.29 -5.57
CA TYR A 273 -8.76 -31.34 -6.07
C TYR A 273 -8.45 -32.56 -6.93
N GLU A 274 -9.45 -33.28 -7.47
CA GLU A 274 -9.23 -34.52 -8.21
C GLU A 274 -8.50 -34.28 -9.53
N ARG A 275 -9.00 -33.35 -10.35
CA ARG A 275 -8.34 -32.93 -11.58
C ARG A 275 -7.28 -31.87 -11.28
N ALA A 276 -6.05 -32.16 -11.67
CA ALA A 276 -4.94 -31.23 -11.50
C ALA A 276 -5.07 -30.03 -12.45
N SER A 277 -4.75 -28.84 -11.95
CA SER A 277 -4.48 -27.65 -12.75
C SER A 277 -3.54 -26.72 -11.98
N HIS A 278 -2.81 -25.86 -12.69
CA HIS A 278 -1.93 -24.85 -12.10
C HIS A 278 -2.66 -23.99 -11.07
N THR A 279 -3.89 -23.59 -11.40
CA THR A 279 -4.73 -22.76 -10.55
C THR A 279 -5.01 -23.41 -9.20
N LEU A 280 -5.32 -24.71 -9.17
CA LEU A 280 -5.55 -25.46 -7.92
C LEU A 280 -4.27 -25.95 -7.23
N MET A 281 -3.12 -25.89 -7.90
CA MET A 281 -1.84 -26.28 -7.31
C MET A 281 -1.27 -25.20 -6.41
N LEU A 282 -1.32 -23.93 -6.83
CA LEU A 282 -0.62 -22.83 -6.15
C LEU A 282 -1.42 -21.55 -5.97
N ARG A 283 -2.61 -21.40 -6.54
CA ARG A 283 -3.23 -20.06 -6.59
C ARG A 283 -4.49 -19.93 -5.76
N ILE A 284 -5.48 -20.77 -6.00
CA ILE A 284 -6.77 -20.70 -5.31
C ILE A 284 -7.03 -21.97 -4.56
N SER A 285 -7.65 -21.84 -3.39
CA SER A 285 -8.15 -22.96 -2.62
C SER A 285 -9.68 -22.97 -2.57
N PHE A 286 -10.28 -24.13 -2.34
CA PHE A 286 -11.71 -24.22 -2.07
C PHE A 286 -11.97 -23.91 -0.61
N VAL A 287 -13.04 -23.16 -0.33
CA VAL A 287 -13.47 -22.86 1.04
C VAL A 287 -13.69 -24.13 1.86
N ALA A 288 -14.18 -25.20 1.24
CA ALA A 288 -14.42 -26.49 1.90
C ALA A 288 -13.13 -27.23 2.29
N GLN A 289 -12.01 -26.93 1.63
CA GLN A 289 -10.71 -27.57 1.88
C GLN A 289 -9.58 -26.58 1.52
N PRO A 290 -9.31 -25.58 2.38
CA PRO A 290 -8.29 -24.58 2.11
C PRO A 290 -6.89 -25.19 2.18
N TYR A 291 -5.92 -24.56 1.51
CA TYR A 291 -4.50 -24.83 1.70
C TYR A 291 -3.71 -23.53 1.81
N GLY A 292 -2.61 -23.55 2.57
CA GLY A 292 -1.87 -22.34 2.95
C GLY A 292 -0.71 -21.97 2.03
N PHE A 293 -0.12 -22.92 1.30
CA PHE A 293 0.98 -22.64 0.37
C PHE A 293 0.45 -22.15 -0.99
N CYS A 294 0.04 -20.88 -1.06
CA CYS A 294 -0.53 -20.27 -2.25
C CYS A 294 -0.08 -18.83 -2.52
N THR A 295 -0.26 -18.36 -3.75
CA THR A 295 0.11 -17.01 -4.19
C THR A 295 -1.00 -15.96 -3.99
N ASP A 296 -2.19 -16.34 -3.54
CA ASP A 296 -3.40 -15.50 -3.28
C ASP A 296 -3.89 -14.59 -4.43
N GLY A 297 -3.22 -14.55 -5.58
CA GLY A 297 -3.54 -13.67 -6.70
C GLY A 297 -3.44 -14.34 -8.08
N TYR A 298 -3.92 -13.61 -9.10
CA TYR A 298 -4.04 -14.08 -10.48
C TYR A 298 -3.32 -13.15 -11.46
N ALA A 299 -2.46 -13.74 -12.29
CA ALA A 299 -1.96 -13.11 -13.51
C ALA A 299 -1.67 -14.21 -14.55
N GLU A 300 -2.69 -14.56 -15.36
CA GLU A 300 -2.54 -15.51 -16.47
C GLU A 300 -1.40 -15.16 -17.41
N GLY A 301 -1.20 -13.86 -17.66
CA GLY A 301 -0.14 -13.34 -18.52
C GLY A 301 1.23 -13.92 -18.17
N PHE A 302 1.64 -13.91 -16.90
CA PHE A 302 2.96 -14.41 -16.50
C PHE A 302 3.13 -15.92 -16.73
N VAL A 303 2.08 -16.70 -16.48
CA VAL A 303 2.13 -18.15 -16.73
C VAL A 303 2.10 -18.44 -18.23
N LYS A 304 1.36 -17.63 -19.00
CA LYS A 304 1.33 -17.73 -20.47
C LYS A 304 2.67 -17.37 -21.09
N ASP A 305 3.31 -16.31 -20.60
CA ASP A 305 4.65 -15.89 -21.04
C ASP A 305 5.69 -16.97 -20.75
N TRP A 306 5.65 -17.56 -19.55
CA TRP A 306 6.48 -18.72 -19.21
C TRP A 306 6.22 -19.89 -20.18
N TRP A 307 4.96 -20.26 -20.39
CA TRP A 307 4.57 -21.37 -21.28
C TRP A 307 5.09 -21.17 -22.70
N ASP A 308 4.86 -19.99 -23.28
CA ASP A 308 5.28 -19.64 -24.63
C ASP A 308 6.81 -19.63 -24.76
N LYS A 309 7.50 -19.13 -23.74
CA LYS A 309 8.96 -19.15 -23.72
C LYS A 309 9.50 -20.58 -23.73
N ARG A 310 8.95 -21.48 -22.91
CA ARG A 310 9.35 -22.90 -22.90
C ARG A 310 9.06 -23.59 -24.23
N LEU A 311 7.97 -23.24 -24.92
CA LEU A 311 7.70 -23.70 -26.28
C LEU A 311 8.75 -23.18 -27.28
N GLN A 312 9.05 -21.88 -27.25
CA GLN A 312 10.01 -21.24 -28.15
C GLN A 312 11.42 -21.80 -27.99
N GLN A 313 11.81 -22.13 -26.76
CA GLN A 313 13.11 -22.75 -26.44
C GLN A 313 13.15 -24.25 -26.78
N GLY A 314 12.02 -24.84 -27.17
CA GLY A 314 11.90 -26.27 -27.43
C GLY A 314 11.99 -27.13 -26.17
N GLU A 315 11.91 -26.51 -24.99
CA GLU A 315 11.99 -27.15 -23.67
C GLU A 315 10.67 -27.84 -23.31
N LEU A 316 9.54 -27.24 -23.72
CA LEU A 316 8.19 -27.81 -23.66
C LEU A 316 7.75 -28.23 -25.06
N GLN A 317 7.25 -29.45 -25.23
CA GLN A 317 6.90 -30.01 -26.54
C GLN A 317 5.58 -30.77 -26.49
N LEU A 318 4.79 -30.66 -27.57
CA LEU A 318 3.60 -31.49 -27.79
C LEU A 318 4.04 -32.88 -28.30
N ARG A 319 3.79 -33.93 -27.53
CA ARG A 319 4.06 -35.33 -27.89
C ARG A 319 2.84 -36.17 -27.57
N ASP A 320 2.40 -36.98 -28.53
CA ASP A 320 1.22 -37.84 -28.40
C ASP A 320 -0.04 -37.10 -27.92
N GLY A 321 -0.21 -35.83 -28.35
CA GLY A 321 -1.33 -34.98 -27.96
C GLY A 321 -1.21 -34.33 -26.58
N HIS A 322 -0.07 -34.45 -25.90
CA HIS A 322 0.17 -33.87 -24.58
C HIS A 322 1.47 -33.06 -24.52
N TYR A 323 1.45 -31.93 -23.83
CA TYR A 323 2.63 -31.12 -23.55
C TYR A 323 3.47 -31.73 -22.44
N ARG A 324 4.76 -31.89 -22.69
CA ARG A 324 5.75 -32.43 -21.75
C ARG A 324 7.07 -31.69 -21.88
N PHE A 325 7.81 -31.59 -20.79
CA PHE A 325 9.21 -31.18 -20.89
C PHE A 325 10.03 -32.21 -21.65
N THR A 326 11.06 -31.74 -22.35
CA THR A 326 12.10 -32.64 -22.86
C THR A 326 12.80 -33.35 -21.70
N PRO A 327 13.30 -34.58 -21.88
CA PRO A 327 14.03 -35.28 -20.81
C PRO A 327 15.24 -34.47 -20.29
N ALA A 328 15.96 -33.79 -21.19
CA ALA A 328 17.10 -32.96 -20.82
C ALA A 328 16.68 -31.77 -19.94
N PHE A 329 15.60 -31.07 -20.32
CA PHE A 329 15.10 -29.93 -19.55
C PHE A 329 14.50 -30.35 -18.20
N ALA A 330 13.74 -31.46 -18.17
CA ALA A 330 13.23 -32.02 -16.92
C ALA A 330 14.37 -32.34 -15.93
N SER A 331 15.46 -32.95 -16.40
CA SER A 331 16.65 -33.17 -15.58
C SER A 331 17.27 -31.86 -15.09
N ALA A 332 17.39 -30.86 -15.96
CA ALA A 332 17.94 -29.54 -15.59
C ALA A 332 17.11 -28.82 -14.52
N VAL A 333 15.77 -28.91 -14.58
CA VAL A 333 14.88 -28.36 -13.54
C VAL A 333 15.16 -29.02 -12.19
N LEU A 334 15.28 -30.35 -12.16
CA LEU A 334 15.59 -31.08 -10.92
C LEU A 334 16.97 -30.74 -10.38
N GLU A 335 17.97 -30.55 -11.24
CA GLU A 335 19.30 -30.09 -10.84
C GLU A 335 19.27 -28.70 -10.23
N GLN A 336 18.56 -27.75 -10.85
CA GLN A 336 18.38 -26.40 -10.29
C GLN A 336 17.69 -26.43 -8.93
N LEU A 337 16.63 -27.22 -8.77
CA LEU A 337 15.95 -27.39 -7.49
C LEU A 337 16.87 -28.00 -6.44
N ARG A 338 17.62 -29.05 -6.76
CA ARG A 338 18.59 -29.66 -5.82
C ARG A 338 19.72 -28.70 -5.45
N GLY A 339 20.12 -27.82 -6.38
CA GLY A 339 21.09 -26.75 -6.15
C GLY A 339 20.67 -25.78 -5.05
N LEU A 340 19.36 -25.63 -4.79
CA LEU A 340 18.86 -24.81 -3.68
C LEU A 340 19.36 -25.33 -2.33
N LYS A 341 19.76 -26.60 -2.16
CA LYS A 341 20.22 -27.14 -0.87
C LYS A 341 21.56 -26.58 -0.38
N GLN A 342 22.36 -25.97 -1.23
CA GLN A 342 23.67 -25.47 -0.85
C GLN A 342 23.52 -24.11 -0.13
N PRO A 343 24.16 -23.90 1.04
CA PRO A 343 24.29 -22.57 1.64
C PRO A 343 25.20 -21.66 0.82
#